data_AF-A0A661NP90-F1
#
_entry.id   AF-A0A661NP90-F1
#
_cell.length_a   1.000
_cell.length_b   1.000
_cell.length_c   1.000
_cell.angle_alpha   90.00
_cell.angle_beta   90.00
_cell.angle_gamma   90.00
#
_symmetry.space_group_name_H-M   'P 1'
#
loop_
_entity.id
_entity.type
_entity.pdbx_description
1 polymer ?
#
loop_
_entity_poly.entity_id
_entity_poly.type
_entity_poly.pdbx_seq_one_letter_code
_entity_poly.pdbx_strand_id
1 'polypeptide(L)'
;MKKLFLAALLVSLLSLPALPGCGSECGGICGSQCDIIDCSYNAIKCDLYPGSGIVVHYVTELEGGGQNWTARLFFDTTGLQQVAGARFEGDELLNRVQLSRPGTAEQWPEFDGTECHLDNGGDAPGDFSGQCNFHFVNGYLATFNFSCQLQEINPD
;
A
#
# COMPACT_ATOMS: atom_id res chain seq x y z
N MET A 1 -61.04 35.09 -10.72
CA MET A 1 -59.77 34.57 -11.28
C MET A 1 -58.84 34.27 -10.11
N LYS A 2 -58.70 32.99 -9.75
CA LYS A 2 -57.89 32.52 -8.60
C LYS A 2 -56.44 32.34 -9.06
N LYS A 3 -55.49 33.03 -8.43
CA LYS A 3 -54.05 32.79 -8.62
C LYS A 3 -53.58 31.80 -7.55
N LEU A 4 -53.21 30.59 -7.97
CA LEU A 4 -52.47 29.65 -7.12
C LEU A 4 -51.03 30.17 -6.99
N PHE A 5 -50.58 30.39 -5.75
CA PHE A 5 -49.16 30.54 -5.44
C PHE A 5 -48.65 29.19 -4.93
N LEU A 6 -47.81 28.54 -5.74
CA LEU A 6 -46.98 27.41 -5.31
C LEU A 6 -45.83 27.97 -4.47
N ALA A 7 -45.77 27.62 -3.19
CA ALA A 7 -44.58 27.82 -2.37
C ALA A 7 -43.62 26.63 -2.59
N ALA A 8 -42.50 26.88 -3.26
CA ALA A 8 -41.43 25.91 -3.42
C ALA A 8 -40.61 25.83 -2.13
N LEU A 9 -40.58 24.64 -1.52
CA LEU A 9 -39.71 24.30 -0.40
C LEU A 9 -38.27 24.15 -0.92
N LEU A 10 -37.37 25.10 -0.60
CA LEU A 10 -35.93 24.87 -0.75
C LEU A 10 -35.42 24.20 0.53
N VAL A 11 -35.25 22.87 0.47
CA VAL A 11 -34.44 22.14 1.45
C VAL A 11 -32.99 22.21 0.94
N SER A 12 -32.21 23.12 1.52
CA SER A 12 -30.77 23.20 1.28
C SER A 12 -30.09 21.99 1.91
N LEU A 13 -29.88 20.93 1.12
CA LEU A 13 -28.96 19.85 1.46
C LEU A 13 -27.55 20.45 1.56
N LEU A 14 -27.08 20.70 2.78
CA LEU A 14 -25.64 20.79 3.04
C LEU A 14 -25.03 19.42 2.79
N SER A 15 -24.55 19.20 1.57
CA SER A 15 -23.60 18.15 1.25
C SER A 15 -22.27 18.49 1.94
N LEU A 16 -22.07 17.97 3.14
CA LEU A 16 -20.74 17.84 3.73
C LEU A 16 -19.88 17.08 2.71
N PRO A 17 -18.73 17.62 2.27
CA PRO A 17 -17.79 16.81 1.52
C PRO A 17 -17.38 15.65 2.42
N ALA A 18 -17.72 14.42 2.00
CA ALA A 18 -17.11 13.23 2.54
C ALA A 18 -15.61 13.37 2.28
N LEU A 19 -14.85 13.72 3.31
CA LEU A 19 -13.40 13.54 3.28
C LEU A 19 -13.18 12.04 3.10
N PRO A 20 -12.56 11.57 2.01
CA PRO A 20 -12.20 10.17 1.89
C PRO A 20 -11.15 9.87 2.97
N GLY A 21 -11.61 9.43 4.14
CA GLY A 21 -10.76 8.81 5.14
C GLY A 21 -10.25 7.49 4.58
N CYS A 22 -8.92 7.36 4.58
CA CYS A 22 -8.09 6.19 4.29
C CYS A 22 -8.64 5.11 3.32
N GLY A 23 -8.06 5.08 2.11
CA GLY A 23 -7.99 3.88 1.25
C GLY A 23 -9.34 3.26 0.89
N SER A 24 -10.17 3.98 0.15
CA SER A 24 -11.62 3.75 0.20
C SER A 24 -12.14 2.36 -0.14
N GLU A 25 -11.42 1.45 -0.83
CA GLU A 25 -11.91 0.06 -1.04
C GLU A 25 -10.78 -1.01 -1.05
N CYS A 26 -9.75 -0.83 -0.21
CA CYS A 26 -8.66 -1.80 0.10
C CYS A 26 -7.68 -2.21 -1.03
N GLY A 27 -7.60 -1.48 -2.14
CA GLY A 27 -6.62 -1.70 -3.23
C GLY A 27 -5.16 -1.29 -2.95
N GLY A 28 -4.73 -1.36 -1.68
CA GLY A 28 -3.34 -1.14 -1.24
C GLY A 28 -3.17 -1.32 0.25
N ILE A 29 -2.81 -0.28 1.01
CA ILE A 29 -2.64 -0.39 2.47
C ILE A 29 -3.97 -0.18 3.21
N CYS A 30 -4.36 -1.14 4.04
CA CYS A 30 -5.53 -1.05 4.92
C CYS A 30 -5.31 -1.77 6.25
N GLY A 31 -6.23 -1.61 7.19
CA GLY A 31 -6.19 -2.27 8.49
C GLY A 31 -6.17 -1.28 9.66
N SER A 32 -6.34 -1.80 10.87
CA SER A 32 -6.49 -0.99 12.08
C SER A 32 -5.25 -0.15 12.42
N GLN A 33 -4.08 -0.53 11.93
CA GLN A 33 -2.88 0.30 12.07
C GLN A 33 -2.99 1.60 11.25
N CYS A 34 -3.70 1.58 10.12
CA CYS A 34 -3.88 2.75 9.26
C CYS A 34 -4.80 3.82 9.86
N ASP A 35 -5.72 3.42 10.74
CA ASP A 35 -6.53 4.34 11.52
C ASP A 35 -5.69 5.22 12.46
N ILE A 36 -4.44 4.80 12.74
CA ILE A 36 -3.56 5.43 13.73
C ILE A 36 -2.47 6.28 13.05
N ILE A 37 -1.81 5.76 12.01
CA ILE A 37 -0.56 6.35 11.52
C ILE A 37 -0.63 6.98 10.12
N ASP A 38 -1.82 7.13 9.54
CA ASP A 38 -2.05 7.63 8.17
C ASP A 38 -1.32 6.80 7.09
N CYS A 39 -2.07 5.92 6.44
CA CYS A 39 -1.62 5.09 5.34
C CYS A 39 -1.95 5.68 3.96
N SER A 40 -2.22 6.98 3.82
CA SER A 40 -2.63 7.57 2.54
C SER A 40 -1.54 7.45 1.48
N TYR A 41 -1.90 7.00 0.29
CA TYR A 41 -1.06 6.92 -0.92
C TYR A 41 -1.96 7.13 -2.15
N ASN A 42 -1.39 7.51 -3.28
CA ASN A 42 -2.11 7.62 -4.56
C ASN A 42 -1.44 6.87 -5.72
N ALA A 43 -0.24 6.32 -5.52
CA ALA A 43 0.41 5.44 -6.48
C ALA A 43 1.24 4.36 -5.78
N ILE A 44 1.41 3.22 -6.49
CA ILE A 44 2.29 2.12 -6.10
C ILE A 44 3.38 1.98 -7.15
N LYS A 45 4.64 1.89 -6.73
CA LYS A 45 5.80 1.72 -7.61
C LYS A 45 6.60 0.50 -7.18
N CYS A 46 7.17 -0.21 -8.14
CA CYS A 46 7.89 -1.43 -7.88
C CYS A 46 9.23 -1.42 -8.60
N ASP A 47 10.28 -1.47 -7.79
CA ASP A 47 11.66 -1.34 -8.23
C ASP A 47 12.35 -2.68 -8.02
N LEU A 48 12.87 -3.26 -9.10
CA LEU A 48 13.74 -4.42 -9.08
C LEU A 48 15.18 -3.93 -8.97
N TYR A 49 15.84 -4.32 -7.89
CA TYR A 49 17.27 -4.12 -7.68
C TYR A 49 17.99 -5.45 -7.97
N PRO A 50 18.63 -5.61 -9.14
CA PRO A 50 19.25 -6.87 -9.53
C PRO A 50 20.20 -7.41 -8.46
N GLY A 51 20.00 -8.67 -8.08
CA GLY A 51 20.81 -9.35 -7.05
C GLY A 51 20.57 -8.91 -5.60
N SER A 52 19.62 -8.00 -5.36
CA SER A 52 19.25 -7.56 -4.00
C SER A 52 17.80 -7.92 -3.65
N GLY A 53 16.84 -7.49 -4.48
CA GLY A 53 15.44 -7.68 -4.15
C GLY A 53 14.49 -6.76 -4.90
N ILE A 54 13.23 -6.78 -4.47
CA ILE A 54 12.16 -5.94 -5.01
C ILE A 54 11.72 -4.97 -3.91
N VAL A 55 11.56 -3.70 -4.24
CA VAL A 55 10.94 -2.72 -3.33
C VAL A 55 9.58 -2.31 -3.88
N VAL A 56 8.54 -2.57 -3.12
CA VAL A 56 7.21 -2.00 -3.35
C VAL A 56 7.10 -0.72 -2.55
N HIS A 57 6.80 0.36 -3.24
CA HIS A 57 6.66 1.67 -2.67
C HIS A 57 5.22 2.16 -2.75
N TYR A 58 4.72 2.64 -1.62
CA TYR A 58 3.45 3.36 -1.53
C TYR A 58 3.76 4.84 -1.43
N VAL A 59 3.36 5.61 -2.44
CA VAL A 59 3.70 7.04 -2.55
C VAL A 59 2.46 7.91 -2.65
N THR A 60 2.60 9.13 -2.15
CA THR A 60 1.75 10.27 -2.48
C THR A 60 2.51 11.17 -3.44
N GLU A 61 2.11 11.19 -4.70
CA GLU A 61 2.57 12.15 -5.69
C GLU A 61 1.94 13.52 -5.43
N LEU A 62 2.78 14.56 -5.36
CA LEU A 62 2.37 15.92 -5.00
C LEU A 62 2.12 16.76 -6.26
N GLU A 63 1.13 17.66 -6.18
CA GLU A 63 0.91 18.67 -7.22
C GLU A 63 2.15 19.57 -7.36
N GLY A 64 2.70 19.68 -8.58
CA GLY A 64 3.93 20.43 -8.86
C GLY A 64 5.19 19.60 -9.02
N GLY A 65 5.10 18.27 -8.87
CA GLY A 65 6.23 17.36 -9.02
C GLY A 65 6.94 17.13 -7.68
N GLY A 66 6.95 15.87 -7.25
CA GLY A 66 7.48 15.46 -5.95
C GLY A 66 6.75 14.23 -5.44
N GLN A 67 7.38 13.48 -4.55
CA GLN A 67 6.83 12.26 -3.97
C GLN A 67 7.13 12.22 -2.47
N ASN A 68 6.09 11.93 -1.70
CA ASN A 68 6.23 11.52 -0.30
C ASN A 68 5.98 10.02 -0.20
N TRP A 69 6.81 9.32 0.57
CA TRP A 69 6.69 7.88 0.77
C TRP A 69 5.87 7.61 2.04
N THR A 70 4.88 6.74 1.91
CA THR A 70 4.01 6.33 3.02
C THR A 70 4.51 5.03 3.64
N ALA A 71 4.86 4.05 2.81
CA ALA A 71 5.42 2.80 3.26
C ALA A 71 6.27 2.15 2.18
N ARG A 72 7.17 1.24 2.57
CA ARG A 72 7.89 0.35 1.67
C ARG A 72 7.86 -1.08 2.18
N LEU A 73 7.64 -2.01 1.26
CA LEU A 73 7.94 -3.43 1.45
C LEU A 73 9.17 -3.77 0.63
N PHE A 74 10.23 -4.21 1.28
CA PHE A 74 11.37 -4.81 0.61
C PHE A 74 11.24 -6.32 0.67
N PHE A 75 11.32 -6.98 -0.49
CA PHE A 75 11.35 -8.42 -0.65
C PHE A 75 12.77 -8.85 -1.04
N ASP A 76 13.45 -9.56 -0.15
CA ASP A 76 14.72 -10.21 -0.42
C ASP A 76 14.50 -11.42 -1.34
N THR A 77 14.85 -11.24 -2.61
CA THR A 77 14.74 -12.30 -3.62
C THR A 77 16.00 -13.16 -3.71
N THR A 78 17.00 -12.93 -2.85
CA THR A 78 18.26 -13.67 -2.87
C THR A 78 18.01 -15.15 -2.63
N GLY A 79 18.52 -15.98 -3.54
CA GLY A 79 18.41 -17.43 -3.48
C GLY A 79 17.01 -17.99 -3.76
N LEU A 80 16.04 -17.16 -4.12
CA LEU A 80 14.75 -17.63 -4.64
C LEU A 80 14.93 -18.09 -6.09
N GLN A 81 14.58 -19.34 -6.38
CA GLN A 81 14.43 -19.76 -7.77
C GLN A 81 13.23 -19.00 -8.35
N GLN A 82 13.35 -18.46 -9.56
CA GLN A 82 12.26 -17.83 -10.30
C GLN A 82 11.00 -18.69 -10.23
N VAL A 83 10.00 -18.29 -9.45
CA VAL A 83 8.68 -18.92 -9.51
C VAL A 83 7.64 -17.81 -9.64
N ALA A 84 7.06 -17.70 -10.83
CA ALA A 84 5.77 -17.07 -10.97
C ALA A 84 4.79 -17.79 -10.03
N GLY A 85 4.17 -17.06 -9.08
CA GLY A 85 3.20 -17.60 -8.12
C GLY A 85 3.77 -18.09 -6.78
N ALA A 86 4.88 -17.52 -6.29
CA ALA A 86 5.44 -17.88 -4.99
C ALA A 86 4.56 -17.40 -3.82
N ARG A 87 4.31 -18.28 -2.84
CA ARG A 87 3.67 -17.93 -1.56
C ARG A 87 4.71 -18.05 -0.46
N PHE A 88 4.83 -17.01 0.37
CA PHE A 88 5.70 -16.99 1.54
C PHE A 88 4.83 -17.02 2.80
N GLU A 89 5.11 -17.96 3.69
CA GLU A 89 4.37 -18.11 4.94
C GLU A 89 5.34 -18.21 6.12
N GLY A 90 4.91 -17.70 7.28
CA GLY A 90 5.64 -17.88 8.55
C GLY A 90 7.04 -17.26 8.54
N ASP A 91 8.01 -17.98 9.12
CA ASP A 91 9.37 -17.47 9.36
C ASP A 91 10.13 -17.13 8.06
N GLU A 92 9.82 -17.79 6.94
CA GLU A 92 10.46 -17.49 5.66
C GLU A 92 10.16 -16.06 5.21
N LEU A 93 8.94 -15.60 5.48
CA LEU A 93 8.52 -14.24 5.18
C LEU A 93 9.20 -13.24 6.09
N LEU A 94 9.26 -13.47 7.40
CA LEU A 94 9.92 -12.57 8.35
C LEU A 94 11.40 -12.35 8.01
N ASN A 95 12.05 -13.35 7.44
CA ASN A 95 13.44 -13.26 7.01
C ASN A 95 13.61 -12.56 5.64
N ARG A 96 12.56 -12.48 4.84
CA ARG A 96 12.63 -11.97 3.45
C ARG A 96 11.91 -10.65 3.23
N VAL A 97 10.89 -10.32 4.03
CA VAL A 97 10.10 -9.09 3.85
C VAL A 97 10.40 -8.11 4.96
N GLN A 98 10.78 -6.89 4.59
CA GLN A 98 10.99 -5.79 5.53
C GLN A 98 9.95 -4.69 5.26
N LEU A 99 9.23 -4.29 6.31
CA LEU A 99 8.31 -3.16 6.30
C LEU A 99 9.00 -1.93 6.88
N SER A 100 8.98 -0.81 6.14
CA SER A 100 9.58 0.45 6.61
C SER A 100 8.74 1.68 6.27
N ARG A 101 8.93 2.74 7.07
CA ARG A 101 8.37 4.08 6.84
C ARG A 101 9.50 5.07 6.53
N PRO A 102 9.93 5.19 5.26
CA PRO A 102 10.94 6.17 4.86
C PRO A 102 10.60 7.60 5.24
N GLY A 103 11.59 8.36 5.70
CA GLY A 103 11.48 9.81 5.87
C GLY A 103 10.74 10.27 7.12
N THR A 104 10.29 9.34 7.98
CA THR A 104 9.67 9.66 9.27
C THR A 104 10.54 9.16 10.42
N ALA A 105 10.55 9.90 11.54
CA ALA A 105 11.17 9.43 12.78
C ALA A 105 10.36 8.29 13.42
N GLU A 106 9.06 8.23 13.12
CA GLU A 106 8.17 7.16 13.53
C GLU A 106 8.33 5.96 12.60
N GLN A 107 8.74 4.83 13.16
CA GLN A 107 8.84 3.55 12.45
C GLN A 107 7.52 2.78 12.57
N TRP A 108 7.31 1.81 11.69
CA TRP A 108 6.25 0.83 11.92
C TRP A 108 6.51 0.08 13.23
N PRO A 109 5.46 -0.25 14.02
CA PRO A 109 5.62 -1.08 15.20
C PRO A 109 6.26 -2.43 14.84
N GLU A 110 6.85 -3.08 15.83
CA GLU A 110 7.27 -4.48 15.69
C GLU A 110 6.05 -5.37 15.39
N PHE A 111 6.26 -6.45 14.64
CA PHE A 111 5.19 -7.36 14.20
C PHE A 111 5.55 -8.83 14.42
N ASP A 112 4.56 -9.63 14.80
CA ASP A 112 4.65 -11.05 15.16
C ASP A 112 3.65 -11.88 14.34
N GLY A 113 4.04 -12.19 13.10
CA GLY A 113 3.25 -13.04 12.22
C GLY A 113 2.74 -12.29 11.01
N THR A 114 2.89 -12.97 9.88
CA THR A 114 2.75 -12.37 8.56
C THR A 114 2.42 -13.44 7.53
N GLU A 115 1.60 -13.05 6.56
CA GLU A 115 1.30 -13.87 5.39
C GLU A 115 1.45 -13.03 4.12
N CYS A 116 2.34 -13.43 3.22
CA CYS A 116 2.60 -12.74 1.97
C CYS A 116 2.37 -13.71 0.81
N HIS A 117 1.43 -13.36 -0.06
CA HIS A 117 1.18 -14.09 -1.28
C HIS A 117 1.61 -13.23 -2.48
N LEU A 118 2.46 -13.76 -3.35
CA LEU A 118 2.74 -13.15 -4.64
C LEU A 118 1.89 -13.83 -5.71
N ASP A 119 1.00 -13.07 -6.33
CA ASP A 119 0.20 -13.56 -7.46
C ASP A 119 1.03 -13.56 -8.74
N ASN A 120 1.81 -12.49 -8.97
CA ASN A 120 2.68 -12.31 -10.14
C ASN A 120 4.02 -11.71 -9.72
N GLY A 121 5.11 -12.12 -10.36
CA GLY A 121 6.44 -11.58 -10.09
C GLY A 121 7.60 -12.53 -10.35
N GLY A 122 8.81 -12.02 -10.13
CA GLY A 122 10.07 -12.74 -10.29
C GLY A 122 11.27 -11.80 -10.17
N ASP A 123 12.45 -12.29 -10.51
CA ASP A 123 13.72 -11.52 -10.57
C ASP A 123 13.93 -10.81 -11.93
N ALA A 124 12.85 -10.57 -12.68
CA ALA A 124 12.86 -9.95 -13.99
C ALA A 124 11.75 -8.89 -14.10
N PRO A 125 11.94 -7.83 -14.92
CA PRO A 125 10.91 -6.82 -15.14
C PRO A 125 9.59 -7.40 -15.68
N GLY A 126 8.47 -6.80 -15.28
CA GLY A 126 7.13 -7.24 -15.70
C GLY A 126 6.07 -6.97 -14.63
N ASP A 127 4.93 -7.66 -14.73
CA ASP A 127 3.85 -7.51 -13.76
C ASP A 127 4.26 -8.07 -12.39
N PHE A 128 4.10 -7.25 -11.35
CA PHE A 128 4.31 -7.66 -9.97
C PHE A 128 3.06 -7.36 -9.15
N SER A 129 2.52 -8.38 -8.49
CA SER A 129 1.33 -8.23 -7.67
C SER A 129 1.25 -9.25 -6.55
N GLY A 130 0.55 -8.88 -5.49
CA GLY A 130 0.37 -9.72 -4.33
C GLY A 130 -0.23 -8.98 -3.15
N GLN A 131 -0.20 -9.64 -2.01
CA GLN A 131 -0.71 -9.15 -0.75
C GLN A 131 0.21 -9.57 0.39
N CYS A 132 0.44 -8.69 1.35
CA CYS A 132 1.12 -8.99 2.61
C CYS A 132 0.27 -8.55 3.81
N ASN A 133 0.04 -9.45 4.76
CA ASN A 133 -0.66 -9.18 6.01
C ASN A 133 0.35 -9.13 7.16
N PHE A 134 0.23 -8.13 8.03
CA PHE A 134 1.08 -7.92 9.20
C PHE A 134 0.22 -7.84 10.46
N HIS A 135 0.57 -8.63 11.47
CA HIS A 135 0.05 -8.51 12.83
C HIS A 135 1.11 -7.86 13.71
N PHE A 136 0.80 -6.70 14.27
CA PHE A 136 1.72 -5.93 15.10
C PHE A 136 1.63 -6.36 16.57
N VAL A 137 2.74 -6.29 17.30
CA VAL A 137 2.82 -6.69 18.72
C VAL A 137 1.90 -5.85 19.63
N ASN A 138 1.48 -4.68 19.14
CA ASN A 138 0.53 -3.79 19.80
C ASN A 138 -0.94 -4.21 19.59
N GLY A 139 -1.19 -5.33 18.90
CA GLY A 139 -2.51 -5.91 18.65
C GLY A 139 -3.23 -5.39 17.41
N TYR A 140 -2.62 -4.48 16.64
CA TYR A 140 -3.18 -3.97 15.40
C TYR A 140 -2.73 -4.79 14.19
N LEU A 141 -3.44 -4.62 13.07
CA LEU A 141 -3.15 -5.30 11.81
C LEU A 141 -3.04 -4.32 10.65
N ALA A 142 -2.26 -4.68 9.64
CA ALA A 142 -2.25 -4.02 8.34
C ALA A 142 -2.13 -5.03 7.21
N THR A 143 -2.87 -4.80 6.14
CA THR A 143 -2.81 -5.52 4.87
C THR A 143 -2.27 -4.58 3.82
N PHE A 144 -1.30 -5.06 3.04
CA PHE A 144 -0.62 -4.34 1.97
C PHE A 144 -0.85 -5.09 0.67
N ASN A 145 -1.77 -4.59 -0.15
CA ASN A 145 -1.99 -5.07 -1.51
C ASN A 145 -1.10 -4.28 -2.47
N PHE A 146 -0.53 -4.95 -3.46
CA PHE A 146 0.25 -4.27 -4.49
C PHE A 146 -0.02 -4.88 -5.85
N SER A 147 -0.05 -4.00 -6.86
CA SER A 147 -0.12 -4.34 -8.26
C SER A 147 0.54 -3.21 -9.04
N CYS A 148 1.60 -3.53 -9.75
CA CYS A 148 2.52 -2.55 -10.32
C CYS A 148 3.34 -3.18 -11.46
N GLN A 149 3.95 -2.32 -12.28
CA GLN A 149 5.00 -2.73 -13.19
C GLN A 149 6.34 -2.72 -12.46
N LEU A 150 6.99 -3.87 -12.40
CA LEU A 150 8.34 -4.04 -11.88
C LEU A 150 9.34 -3.53 -12.90
N GLN A 151 10.09 -2.50 -12.53
CA GLN A 151 11.09 -1.88 -13.38
C GLN A 151 12.47 -2.14 -12.80
N GLU A 152 13.41 -2.53 -13.64
CA GLU A 152 14.80 -2.64 -13.22
C GLU A 152 15.36 -1.25 -12.97
N ILE A 153 15.85 -1.03 -11.74
CA ILE A 153 16.54 0.19 -11.38
C ILE A 153 18.04 -0.11 -11.40
N ASN A 154 18.76 0.62 -12.24
CA ASN A 154 20.22 0.58 -12.22
C ASN A 154 20.67 1.55 -11.11
N PRO A 155 21.30 1.07 -10.02
CA PRO A 155 21.84 1.98 -9.02
C PRO A 155 23.01 2.75 -9.66
N ASP A 156 22.78 4.05 -9.92
CA ASP A 156 23.84 4.99 -10.33
C ASP A 156 24.96 5.08 -9.27
#